data_AF-A0A3A4BEU8-F1
#
_entry.id   AF-A0A3A4BEU8-F1
#
_cell.length_a   1.000
_cell.length_b   1.000
_cell.length_c   1.000
_cell.angle_alpha   90.00
_cell.angle_beta   90.00
_cell.angle_gamma   90.00
#
_symmetry.space_group_name_H-M   'P 1'
#
loop_
_entity.id
_entity.type
_entity.pdbx_description
1 polymer ?
#
loop_
_entity_poly.entity_id
_entity_poly.type
_entity_poly.pdbx_seq_one_letter_code
_entity_poly.pdbx_strand_id
1 'polypeptide(L)'
;MVEALKRTFGITDEQARARLAKEHQAAQAEQRLRASLGEAFGGLWLSADATKIHVGVTDAAKADAVRAEGAEPQVVRRSERHLNAVKSKLDARRSGAPRDVAGWYVDVTTNSVVVLSKSSARGQADGFVGQSGAERGAVRVVNSAEAPRLYYDIRGGDAYYPGSSRCSVGFSVTRGTTPGFVTAGHCGRVGTTTTGFNRQPQGSFQGSSFPGNDYGWVSTNSNWTPRPWVNNYSGGNVNVAGSTEAAVGASVCRSGSTTGWHCGTIQAKNQTVNYAEGTVTGLTRTTVCAEPGDSGGSYISGSQAQGVTSGGSGNCSSGGTTFFQPVNEILSAYGLTLTTTDGPPPPGCAGREQTRTGNLTSNQNLYYTFTAAAGAHVGCLDGPDGVDFDLYLQRQNSSGTWTTVASSTSPGPDESVNYNGTAGNYRYRVHAYSGSGAFTLGFDVP
;
A
#
# COMPACT_ATOMS: atom_id res chain seq x y z
N MET A 1 -20.64 0.60 -1.51
CA MET A 1 -20.75 -0.71 -2.20
C MET A 1 -21.19 -0.55 -3.64
N VAL A 2 -22.39 0.00 -3.92
CA VAL A 2 -22.91 0.17 -5.29
C VAL A 2 -21.92 0.86 -6.24
N GLU A 3 -21.34 2.00 -5.86
CA GLU A 3 -20.32 2.68 -6.69
C GLU A 3 -19.08 1.83 -7.00
N ALA A 4 -18.65 0.97 -6.05
CA ALA A 4 -17.55 0.07 -6.31
C ALA A 4 -17.94 -1.00 -7.34
N LEU A 5 -19.12 -1.59 -7.21
CA LEU A 5 -19.63 -2.61 -8.14
C LEU A 5 -19.82 -2.05 -9.56
N LYS A 6 -20.33 -0.82 -9.68
CA LYS A 6 -20.47 -0.13 -10.97
C LYS A 6 -19.12 0.00 -11.68
N ARG A 7 -18.11 0.51 -10.98
CA ARG A 7 -16.75 0.65 -11.53
C ARG A 7 -16.12 -0.71 -11.87
N THR A 8 -16.30 -1.71 -11.01
CA THR A 8 -15.69 -3.04 -11.20
C THR A 8 -16.32 -3.80 -12.36
N PHE A 9 -17.64 -3.77 -12.50
CA PHE A 9 -18.36 -4.60 -13.46
C PHE A 9 -18.91 -3.84 -14.67
N GLY A 10 -18.71 -2.52 -14.74
CA GLY A 10 -19.24 -1.69 -15.83
C GLY A 10 -20.77 -1.68 -15.89
N ILE A 11 -21.45 -1.75 -14.73
CA ILE A 11 -22.90 -1.87 -14.63
C ILE A 11 -23.54 -0.57 -14.09
N THR A 12 -24.85 -0.40 -14.33
CA THR A 12 -25.64 0.72 -13.81
C THR A 12 -25.94 0.58 -12.32
N ASP A 13 -26.41 1.66 -11.67
CA ASP A 13 -26.91 1.64 -10.29
C ASP A 13 -28.01 0.59 -10.08
N GLU A 14 -28.97 0.52 -11.00
CA GLU A 14 -30.09 -0.42 -10.94
C GLU A 14 -29.59 -1.87 -11.04
N GLN A 15 -28.71 -2.16 -11.99
CA GLN A 15 -28.09 -3.47 -12.15
C GLN A 15 -27.25 -3.87 -10.93
N ALA A 16 -26.50 -2.94 -10.33
CA ALA A 16 -25.74 -3.21 -9.11
C ALA A 16 -26.64 -3.54 -7.92
N ARG A 17 -27.78 -2.86 -7.77
CA ARG A 17 -28.78 -3.18 -6.74
C ARG A 17 -29.46 -4.52 -6.99
N ALA A 18 -29.86 -4.79 -8.23
CA ALA A 18 -30.44 -6.07 -8.63
C ALA A 18 -29.48 -7.24 -8.38
N ARG A 19 -28.19 -7.05 -8.69
CA ARG A 19 -27.12 -8.01 -8.42
C ARG A 19 -27.00 -8.34 -6.93
N LEU A 20 -26.93 -7.31 -6.07
CA LEU A 20 -26.88 -7.50 -4.61
C LEU A 20 -28.12 -8.23 -4.07
N ALA A 21 -29.31 -7.90 -4.59
CA ALA A 21 -30.54 -8.59 -4.22
C ALA A 21 -30.51 -10.08 -4.63
N LYS A 22 -29.98 -10.39 -5.82
CA LYS A 22 -29.83 -11.77 -6.31
C LYS A 22 -28.81 -12.56 -5.50
N GLU A 23 -27.68 -11.95 -5.12
CA GLU A 23 -26.69 -12.55 -4.22
C GLU A 23 -27.28 -12.89 -2.84
N HIS A 24 -28.08 -11.99 -2.29
CA HIS A 24 -28.79 -12.24 -1.03
C HIS A 24 -29.79 -13.40 -1.17
N GLN A 25 -30.58 -13.44 -2.25
CA GLN A 25 -31.49 -14.55 -2.54
C GLN A 25 -30.71 -15.88 -2.65
N ALA A 26 -29.58 -15.88 -3.36
CA ALA A 26 -28.72 -17.04 -3.53
C ALA A 26 -28.20 -17.60 -2.20
N ALA A 27 -27.70 -16.74 -1.32
CA ALA A 27 -27.21 -17.15 0.01
C ALA A 27 -28.31 -17.81 0.85
N GLN A 28 -29.54 -17.26 0.81
CA GLN A 28 -30.68 -17.85 1.51
C GLN A 28 -31.14 -19.18 0.91
N ALA A 29 -31.22 -19.25 -0.42
CA ALA A 29 -31.57 -20.47 -1.14
C ALA A 29 -30.54 -21.57 -0.89
N GLU A 30 -29.24 -21.26 -0.84
CA GLU A 30 -28.17 -22.21 -0.57
C GLU A 30 -28.35 -22.88 0.79
N GLN A 31 -28.61 -22.10 1.84
CA GLN A 31 -28.81 -22.64 3.19
C GLN A 31 -30.01 -23.59 3.24
N ARG A 32 -31.15 -23.19 2.66
CA ARG A 32 -32.39 -24.00 2.65
C ARG A 32 -32.24 -25.26 1.80
N LEU A 33 -31.71 -25.13 0.59
CA LEU A 33 -31.53 -26.24 -0.35
C LEU A 33 -30.48 -27.22 0.12
N ARG A 34 -29.37 -26.78 0.73
CA ARG A 34 -28.39 -27.70 1.34
C ARG A 34 -29.04 -28.54 2.43
N ALA A 35 -29.92 -27.95 3.25
CA ALA A 35 -30.64 -28.66 4.30
C ALA A 35 -31.72 -29.62 3.76
N SER A 36 -32.54 -29.16 2.80
CA SER A 36 -33.67 -29.94 2.28
C SER A 36 -33.27 -31.03 1.28
N LEU A 37 -32.26 -30.77 0.44
CA LEU A 37 -31.80 -31.74 -0.56
C LEU A 37 -30.82 -32.76 0.01
N GLY A 38 -30.12 -32.44 1.10
CA GLY A 38 -29.19 -33.33 1.80
C GLY A 38 -28.11 -33.89 0.88
N GLU A 39 -27.98 -35.22 0.83
CA GLU A 39 -26.99 -35.91 -0.02
C GLU A 39 -27.12 -35.61 -1.52
N ALA A 40 -28.26 -35.09 -1.97
CA ALA A 40 -28.45 -34.76 -3.37
C ALA A 40 -27.96 -33.35 -3.75
N PHE A 41 -27.62 -32.50 -2.77
CA PHE A 41 -27.15 -31.15 -3.04
C PHE A 41 -25.76 -31.17 -3.68
N GLY A 42 -25.63 -30.62 -4.89
CA GLY A 42 -24.42 -30.56 -5.71
C GLY A 42 -23.68 -29.22 -5.67
N GLY A 43 -24.15 -28.27 -4.85
CA GLY A 43 -23.62 -26.91 -4.76
C GLY A 43 -24.51 -25.87 -5.44
N LEU A 44 -24.34 -24.61 -5.08
CA LEU A 44 -25.04 -23.46 -5.66
C LEU A 44 -24.01 -22.47 -6.23
N TRP A 45 -24.30 -21.87 -7.38
CA TRP A 45 -23.50 -20.79 -7.94
C TRP A 45 -24.36 -19.79 -8.70
N LEU A 46 -23.83 -18.59 -8.88
CA LEU A 46 -24.46 -17.56 -9.71
C LEU A 46 -23.92 -17.66 -11.15
N SER A 47 -24.73 -17.26 -12.12
CA SER A 47 -24.23 -16.98 -13.47
C SER A 47 -23.15 -15.89 -13.45
N ALA A 48 -22.34 -15.76 -14.51
CA ALA A 48 -21.24 -14.78 -14.55
C ALA A 48 -21.69 -13.32 -14.36
N ASP A 49 -22.88 -12.99 -14.85
CA ASP A 49 -23.57 -11.69 -14.67
C ASP A 49 -24.39 -11.62 -13.36
N ALA A 50 -24.47 -12.74 -12.63
CA ALA A 50 -25.24 -12.95 -11.42
C ALA A 50 -26.73 -12.58 -11.52
N THR A 51 -27.33 -12.82 -12.69
CA THR A 51 -28.77 -12.69 -12.89
C THR A 51 -29.52 -13.98 -12.57
N LYS A 52 -28.83 -15.13 -12.65
CA LYS A 52 -29.38 -16.47 -12.42
C LYS A 52 -28.70 -17.17 -11.25
N ILE A 53 -29.47 -17.98 -10.53
CA ILE A 53 -29.00 -18.89 -9.50
C ILE A 53 -29.06 -20.29 -10.08
N HIS A 54 -27.94 -21.01 -10.10
CA HIS A 54 -27.86 -22.40 -10.52
C HIS A 54 -27.61 -23.30 -9.31
N VAL A 55 -28.25 -24.47 -9.29
CA VAL A 55 -28.06 -25.44 -8.20
C VAL A 55 -27.81 -26.83 -8.78
N GLY A 56 -26.66 -27.39 -8.47
CA GLY A 56 -26.34 -28.78 -8.75
C GLY A 56 -27.23 -29.71 -7.94
N VAL A 57 -27.83 -30.71 -8.57
CA VAL A 57 -28.55 -31.80 -7.92
C VAL A 57 -28.14 -33.15 -8.51
N THR A 58 -27.87 -34.15 -7.67
CA THR A 58 -27.56 -35.51 -8.17
C THR A 58 -28.80 -36.33 -8.48
N ASP A 59 -29.95 -35.90 -7.98
CA ASP A 59 -31.25 -36.54 -8.18
C ASP A 59 -32.18 -35.58 -8.93
N ALA A 60 -32.49 -35.90 -10.18
CA ALA A 60 -33.36 -35.11 -11.03
C ALA A 60 -34.78 -34.98 -10.48
N ALA A 61 -35.23 -35.93 -9.63
CA ALA A 61 -36.55 -35.85 -8.98
C ALA A 61 -36.66 -34.68 -7.99
N LYS A 62 -35.52 -34.12 -7.55
CA LYS A 62 -35.49 -32.97 -6.63
C LYS A 62 -35.40 -31.62 -7.33
N ALA A 63 -35.48 -31.58 -8.67
CA ALA A 63 -35.40 -30.36 -9.45
C ALA A 63 -36.50 -29.34 -9.10
N ASP A 64 -37.70 -29.79 -8.69
CA ASP A 64 -38.80 -28.88 -8.36
C ASP A 64 -38.57 -28.14 -7.04
N ALA A 65 -37.91 -28.77 -6.07
CA ALA A 65 -37.50 -28.09 -4.83
C ALA A 65 -36.52 -26.94 -5.11
N VAL A 66 -35.63 -27.11 -6.10
CA VAL A 66 -34.71 -26.05 -6.54
C VAL A 66 -35.48 -24.91 -7.23
N ARG A 67 -36.41 -25.23 -8.14
CA ARG A 67 -37.22 -24.22 -8.84
C ARG A 67 -38.08 -23.40 -7.89
N ALA A 68 -38.62 -24.04 -6.83
CA ALA A 68 -39.40 -23.37 -5.79
C ALA A 68 -38.63 -22.27 -5.06
N GLU A 69 -37.29 -22.33 -5.03
CA GLU A 69 -36.40 -21.31 -4.45
C GLU A 69 -35.97 -20.23 -5.46
N GLY A 70 -36.53 -20.27 -6.68
CA GLY A 70 -36.19 -19.34 -7.76
C GLY A 70 -34.82 -19.61 -8.39
N ALA A 71 -34.35 -20.86 -8.33
CA ALA A 71 -33.09 -21.30 -8.91
C ALA A 71 -33.29 -22.29 -10.07
N GLU A 72 -32.27 -22.43 -10.91
CA GLU A 72 -32.24 -23.33 -12.07
C GLU A 72 -31.49 -24.64 -11.70
N PRO A 73 -32.18 -25.79 -11.65
CA PRO A 73 -31.54 -27.06 -11.33
C PRO A 73 -30.61 -27.53 -12.45
N GLN A 74 -29.43 -28.00 -12.07
CA GLN A 74 -28.43 -28.60 -12.94
C GLN A 74 -28.18 -30.03 -12.47
N VAL A 75 -28.50 -31.02 -13.30
CA VAL A 75 -28.24 -32.42 -12.93
C VAL A 75 -26.74 -32.67 -13.00
N VAL A 76 -26.12 -33.02 -11.88
CA VAL A 76 -24.69 -33.24 -11.74
C VAL A 76 -24.40 -34.64 -11.23
N ARG A 77 -23.17 -35.14 -11.46
CA ARG A 77 -22.82 -36.51 -11.08
C ARG A 77 -22.53 -36.66 -9.58
N ARG A 78 -21.98 -35.64 -8.95
CA ARG A 78 -21.49 -35.69 -7.56
C ARG A 78 -22.18 -34.65 -6.71
N SER A 79 -22.45 -35.03 -5.47
CA SER A 79 -22.90 -34.09 -4.46
C SER A 79 -21.74 -33.22 -3.98
N GLU A 80 -22.07 -32.06 -3.42
CA GLU A 80 -21.13 -31.19 -2.73
C GLU A 80 -20.43 -31.95 -1.59
N ARG A 81 -21.17 -32.78 -0.85
CA ARG A 81 -20.58 -33.62 0.21
C ARG A 81 -19.52 -34.56 -0.34
N HIS A 82 -19.79 -35.22 -1.47
CA HIS A 82 -18.82 -36.11 -2.11
C HIS A 82 -17.56 -35.36 -2.56
N LEU A 83 -17.73 -34.19 -3.21
CA LEU A 83 -16.59 -33.36 -3.62
C LEU A 83 -15.77 -32.86 -2.42
N ASN A 84 -16.43 -32.48 -1.33
CA ASN A 84 -15.75 -32.11 -0.09
C ASN A 84 -14.96 -33.29 0.50
N ALA A 85 -15.51 -34.51 0.48
CA ALA A 85 -14.78 -35.70 0.91
C ALA A 85 -13.54 -35.98 0.05
N VAL A 86 -13.60 -35.74 -1.27
CA VAL A 86 -12.44 -35.81 -2.17
C VAL A 86 -11.42 -34.74 -1.80
N LYS A 87 -11.83 -33.49 -1.58
CA LYS A 87 -10.94 -32.39 -1.18
C LYS A 87 -10.25 -32.67 0.17
N SER A 88 -10.97 -33.21 1.15
CA SER A 88 -10.40 -33.53 2.47
C SER A 88 -9.26 -34.54 2.40
N LYS A 89 -9.25 -35.44 1.41
CA LYS A 89 -8.14 -36.37 1.18
C LYS A 89 -6.86 -35.64 0.72
N LEU A 90 -7.00 -34.59 -0.10
CA LEU A 90 -5.88 -33.70 -0.46
C LEU A 90 -5.43 -32.89 0.76
N ASP A 91 -6.36 -32.33 1.54
CA ASP A 91 -6.05 -31.56 2.76
C ASP A 91 -5.26 -32.38 3.79
N ALA A 92 -5.54 -33.68 3.90
CA ALA A 92 -4.82 -34.62 4.77
C ALA A 92 -3.35 -34.86 4.33
N ARG A 93 -3.01 -34.53 3.08
CA ARG A 93 -1.65 -34.64 2.52
C ARG A 93 -0.97 -33.29 2.28
N ARG A 94 -1.54 -32.18 2.78
CA ARG A 94 -1.06 -30.81 2.49
C ARG A 94 0.45 -30.57 2.67
N SER A 95 1.11 -31.25 3.60
CA SER A 95 2.56 -31.14 3.81
C SER A 95 3.41 -31.75 2.69
N GLY A 96 2.85 -32.66 1.89
CA GLY A 96 3.48 -33.27 0.72
C GLY A 96 3.12 -32.60 -0.60
N ALA A 97 2.41 -31.47 -0.58
CA ALA A 97 2.09 -30.74 -1.80
C ALA A 97 3.37 -30.16 -2.45
N PRO A 98 3.58 -30.34 -3.77
CA PRO A 98 4.69 -29.71 -4.48
C PRO A 98 4.65 -28.18 -4.39
N ARG A 99 5.81 -27.53 -4.39
CA ARG A 99 5.92 -26.06 -4.30
C ARG A 99 5.19 -25.30 -5.41
N ASP A 100 5.08 -25.90 -6.59
CA ASP A 100 4.42 -25.30 -7.76
C ASP A 100 2.91 -25.63 -7.85
N VAL A 101 2.33 -26.25 -6.81
CA VAL A 101 0.89 -26.37 -6.61
C VAL A 101 0.41 -25.20 -5.75
N ALA A 102 -0.37 -24.31 -6.33
CA ALA A 102 -0.84 -23.08 -5.68
C ALA A 102 -1.95 -23.33 -4.66
N GLY A 103 -2.78 -24.36 -4.89
CA GLY A 103 -3.89 -24.72 -4.02
C GLY A 103 -4.87 -25.70 -4.66
N TRP A 104 -5.91 -26.07 -3.92
CA TRP A 104 -6.99 -26.93 -4.40
C TRP A 104 -8.33 -26.61 -3.73
N TYR A 105 -9.43 -26.76 -4.48
CA TYR A 105 -10.77 -26.39 -4.04
C TYR A 105 -11.87 -27.24 -4.70
N VAL A 106 -13.07 -27.23 -4.12
CA VAL A 106 -14.26 -27.81 -4.76
C VAL A 106 -14.82 -26.79 -5.75
N ASP A 107 -14.87 -27.18 -7.02
CA ASP A 107 -15.48 -26.42 -8.10
C ASP A 107 -16.86 -27.01 -8.41
N VAL A 108 -17.90 -26.41 -7.82
CA VAL A 108 -19.30 -26.83 -8.03
C VAL A 108 -19.76 -26.57 -9.46
N THR A 109 -19.18 -25.57 -10.15
CA THR A 109 -19.57 -25.18 -11.51
C THR A 109 -19.18 -26.23 -12.55
N THR A 110 -18.09 -26.97 -12.31
CA THR A 110 -17.66 -28.09 -13.15
C THR A 110 -17.77 -29.45 -12.45
N ASN A 111 -18.46 -29.51 -11.30
CA ASN A 111 -18.70 -30.70 -10.49
C ASN A 111 -17.44 -31.56 -10.22
N SER A 112 -16.34 -30.90 -9.84
CA SER A 112 -15.02 -31.51 -9.64
C SER A 112 -14.23 -30.84 -8.51
N VAL A 113 -13.13 -31.45 -8.08
CA VAL A 113 -12.10 -30.81 -7.25
C VAL A 113 -10.98 -30.33 -8.15
N VAL A 114 -10.65 -29.04 -8.11
CA VAL A 114 -9.57 -28.47 -8.92
C VAL A 114 -8.28 -28.44 -8.11
N VAL A 115 -7.16 -28.82 -8.73
CA VAL A 115 -5.79 -28.62 -8.23
C VAL A 115 -5.09 -27.66 -9.18
N LEU A 116 -4.69 -26.50 -8.68
CA LEU A 116 -4.03 -25.45 -9.44
C LEU A 116 -2.52 -25.71 -9.42
N SER A 117 -1.93 -25.95 -10.58
CA SER A 117 -0.49 -26.25 -10.71
C SER A 117 0.10 -25.57 -11.93
N LYS A 118 1.37 -25.17 -11.87
CA LYS A 118 2.08 -24.72 -13.08
C LYS A 118 2.17 -25.87 -14.08
N SER A 119 2.14 -25.55 -15.38
CA SER A 119 2.26 -26.52 -16.47
C SER A 119 3.49 -27.44 -16.32
N SER A 120 4.62 -26.89 -15.91
CA SER A 120 5.87 -27.61 -15.65
C SER A 120 5.78 -28.61 -14.48
N ALA A 121 4.85 -28.43 -13.55
CA ALA A 121 4.69 -29.24 -12.35
C ALA A 121 3.49 -30.20 -12.43
N ARG A 122 2.88 -30.38 -13.61
CA ARG A 122 1.70 -31.24 -13.78
C ARG A 122 1.92 -32.68 -13.29
N GLY A 123 3.03 -33.31 -13.66
CA GLY A 123 3.34 -34.68 -13.21
C GLY A 123 3.50 -34.80 -11.69
N GLN A 124 4.04 -33.76 -11.03
CA GLN A 124 4.17 -33.73 -9.57
C GLN A 124 2.79 -33.57 -8.90
N ALA A 125 1.93 -32.72 -9.47
CA ALA A 125 0.55 -32.56 -9.01
C ALA A 125 -0.26 -33.86 -9.17
N ASP A 126 -0.13 -34.57 -10.30
CA ASP A 126 -0.78 -35.86 -10.52
C ASP A 126 -0.28 -36.94 -9.53
N GLY A 127 1.02 -36.90 -9.21
CA GLY A 127 1.62 -37.73 -8.17
C GLY A 127 1.04 -37.44 -6.78
N PHE A 128 0.95 -36.16 -6.41
CA PHE A 128 0.33 -35.70 -5.16
C PHE A 128 -1.13 -36.16 -5.04
N VAL A 129 -1.93 -35.97 -6.10
CA VAL A 129 -3.32 -36.45 -6.17
C VAL A 129 -3.37 -37.97 -5.99
N GLY A 130 -2.49 -38.72 -6.66
CA GLY A 130 -2.40 -40.17 -6.51
C GLY A 130 -2.12 -40.63 -5.09
N GLN A 131 -1.20 -39.97 -4.40
CA GLN A 131 -0.81 -40.30 -3.02
C GLN A 131 -1.86 -39.89 -1.98
N SER A 132 -2.74 -38.96 -2.31
CA SER A 132 -3.83 -38.53 -1.43
C SER A 132 -4.95 -39.55 -1.28
N GLY A 133 -5.10 -40.49 -2.23
CA GLY A 133 -6.24 -41.41 -2.27
C GLY A 133 -7.55 -40.74 -2.71
N ALA A 134 -7.50 -39.48 -3.17
CA ALA A 134 -8.61 -38.79 -3.83
C ALA A 134 -9.10 -39.59 -5.05
N GLU A 135 -10.40 -39.56 -5.32
CA GLU A 135 -10.96 -40.16 -6.53
C GLU A 135 -10.41 -39.41 -7.75
N ARG A 136 -9.49 -40.03 -8.51
CA ARG A 136 -8.81 -39.36 -9.65
C ARG A 136 -9.80 -38.80 -10.66
N GLY A 137 -10.88 -39.52 -10.96
CA GLY A 137 -11.92 -39.04 -11.88
C GLY A 137 -12.69 -37.81 -11.36
N ALA A 138 -12.55 -37.45 -10.09
CA ALA A 138 -13.15 -36.26 -9.46
C ALA A 138 -12.19 -35.08 -9.39
N VAL A 139 -10.90 -35.30 -9.65
CA VAL A 139 -9.88 -34.26 -9.54
C VAL A 139 -9.44 -33.81 -10.93
N ARG A 140 -9.41 -32.49 -11.14
CA ARG A 140 -8.90 -31.86 -12.35
C ARG A 140 -7.67 -31.03 -12.00
N VAL A 141 -6.51 -31.42 -12.52
CA VAL A 141 -5.31 -30.58 -12.46
C VAL A 141 -5.40 -29.53 -13.55
N VAL A 142 -5.45 -28.25 -13.16
CA VAL A 142 -5.60 -27.09 -14.04
C VAL A 142 -4.29 -26.30 -14.03
N ASN A 143 -3.85 -25.88 -15.22
CA ASN A 143 -2.71 -24.99 -15.35
C ASN A 143 -3.04 -23.64 -14.71
N SER A 144 -2.24 -23.21 -13.74
CA SER A 144 -2.36 -21.90 -13.11
C SER A 144 -0.99 -21.25 -12.91
N ALA A 145 -0.94 -19.95 -13.14
CA ALA A 145 0.23 -19.11 -12.84
C ALA A 145 0.18 -18.53 -11.42
N GLU A 146 -0.84 -18.88 -10.62
CA GLU A 146 -1.00 -18.39 -9.27
C GLU A 146 0.19 -18.77 -8.37
N ALA A 147 0.64 -17.79 -7.58
CA ALA A 147 1.62 -17.97 -6.53
C ALA A 147 1.18 -17.14 -5.31
N PRO A 148 0.19 -17.61 -4.54
CA PRO A 148 -0.33 -16.89 -3.38
C PRO A 148 0.78 -16.56 -2.39
N ARG A 149 0.71 -15.36 -1.83
CA ARG A 149 1.66 -14.86 -0.84
C ARG A 149 0.96 -13.96 0.17
N LEU A 150 1.53 -13.89 1.37
CA LEU A 150 1.04 -12.97 2.39
C LEU A 150 1.53 -11.55 2.07
N TYR A 151 0.69 -10.56 2.33
CA TYR A 151 0.99 -9.15 2.12
C TYR A 151 1.19 -8.48 3.48
N TYR A 152 2.28 -7.74 3.61
CA TYR A 152 2.64 -6.96 4.79
C TYR A 152 2.94 -5.52 4.35
N ASP A 153 2.68 -4.56 5.23
CA ASP A 153 3.03 -3.17 5.00
C ASP A 153 4.37 -2.83 5.69
N ILE A 154 5.13 -1.95 5.06
CA ILE A 154 6.32 -1.32 5.65
C ILE A 154 5.89 0.07 6.13
N ARG A 155 6.10 0.36 7.40
CA ARG A 155 5.85 1.66 8.02
C ARG A 155 7.07 2.10 8.80
N GLY A 156 7.35 3.40 8.78
CA GLY A 156 8.35 3.99 9.65
C GLY A 156 8.06 3.69 11.13
N GLY A 157 9.09 3.41 11.90
CA GLY A 157 9.01 3.08 13.32
C GLY A 157 8.68 1.63 13.66
N ASP A 158 8.27 0.80 12.69
CA ASP A 158 8.04 -0.63 12.93
C ASP A 158 9.37 -1.37 13.15
N ALA A 159 9.33 -2.46 13.94
CA ALA A 159 10.50 -3.28 14.18
C ALA A 159 10.95 -4.02 12.91
N TYR A 160 12.26 -4.15 12.74
CA TYR A 160 12.86 -5.16 11.87
C TYR A 160 14.13 -5.73 12.53
N TYR A 161 14.53 -6.91 12.09
CA TYR A 161 15.61 -7.68 12.72
C TYR A 161 16.69 -8.04 11.69
N PRO A 162 17.80 -7.29 11.65
CA PRO A 162 19.01 -7.70 10.96
C PRO A 162 19.77 -8.73 11.79
N GLY A 163 19.68 -10.01 11.41
CA GLY A 163 20.21 -11.10 12.23
C GLY A 163 19.49 -11.20 13.59
N SER A 164 20.24 -11.17 14.69
CA SER A 164 19.70 -11.21 16.06
C SER A 164 19.40 -9.84 16.66
N SER A 165 19.88 -8.75 16.03
CA SER A 165 19.65 -7.38 16.49
C SER A 165 18.22 -6.93 16.20
N ARG A 166 17.75 -5.91 16.93
CA ARG A 166 16.52 -5.18 16.62
C ARG A 166 16.85 -3.75 16.24
N CYS A 167 16.29 -3.29 15.14
CA CYS A 167 16.26 -1.89 14.75
C CYS A 167 14.84 -1.50 14.33
N SER A 168 14.65 -0.23 14.03
CA SER A 168 13.38 0.35 13.61
C SER A 168 13.47 0.86 12.18
N VAL A 169 12.42 0.65 11.40
CA VAL A 169 12.32 1.16 10.03
C VAL A 169 12.34 2.69 10.06
N GLY A 170 13.12 3.32 9.19
CA GLY A 170 13.15 4.79 9.05
C GLY A 170 11.99 5.28 8.20
N PHE A 171 12.14 5.25 6.89
CA PHE A 171 11.07 5.63 5.96
C PHE A 171 11.00 4.66 4.79
N SER A 172 9.78 4.37 4.36
CA SER A 172 9.51 3.65 3.11
C SER A 172 10.09 4.41 1.92
N VAL A 173 10.83 3.72 1.07
CA VAL A 173 11.45 4.29 -0.14
C VAL A 173 11.32 3.32 -1.31
N THR A 174 11.63 3.84 -2.49
CA THR A 174 11.84 3.04 -3.68
C THR A 174 13.17 3.41 -4.34
N ARG A 175 13.78 2.46 -5.04
CA ARG A 175 14.86 2.70 -5.99
C ARG A 175 14.42 2.21 -7.36
N GLY A 176 13.92 3.12 -8.20
CA GLY A 176 13.13 2.74 -9.36
C GLY A 176 11.93 1.89 -8.93
N THR A 177 11.80 0.67 -9.46
CA THR A 177 10.73 -0.26 -9.06
C THR A 177 11.06 -1.11 -7.82
N THR A 178 12.25 -0.95 -7.23
CA THR A 178 12.67 -1.76 -6.09
C THR A 178 12.14 -1.16 -4.79
N PRO A 179 11.22 -1.84 -4.07
CA PRO A 179 10.69 -1.34 -2.80
C PRO A 179 11.71 -1.51 -1.67
N GLY A 180 11.69 -0.62 -0.70
CA GLY A 180 12.58 -0.71 0.45
C GLY A 180 12.26 0.26 1.57
N PHE A 181 13.20 0.39 2.49
CA PHE A 181 13.19 1.43 3.52
C PHE A 181 14.60 1.88 3.87
N VAL A 182 14.73 3.15 4.28
CA VAL A 182 15.96 3.68 4.88
C VAL A 182 16.02 3.35 6.36
N THR A 183 17.23 3.24 6.90
CA THR A 183 17.52 2.93 8.31
C THR A 183 18.93 3.44 8.65
N ALA A 184 19.41 3.20 9.88
CA ALA A 184 20.77 3.52 10.29
C ALA A 184 21.79 2.53 9.74
N GLY A 185 23.00 2.99 9.45
CA GLY A 185 24.09 2.17 8.89
C GLY A 185 24.63 1.17 9.92
N HIS A 186 24.71 1.56 11.18
CA HIS A 186 25.20 0.67 12.25
C HIS A 186 24.30 -0.56 12.50
N CYS A 187 23.05 -0.56 12.01
CA CYS A 187 22.13 -1.68 12.16
C CYS A 187 22.52 -2.92 11.33
N GLY A 188 23.32 -2.77 10.27
CA GLY A 188 23.67 -3.89 9.41
C GLY A 188 24.63 -3.50 8.29
N ARG A 189 25.33 -4.49 7.72
CA ARG A 189 26.24 -4.29 6.59
C ARG A 189 25.54 -4.66 5.28
N VAL A 190 26.09 -4.24 4.14
CA VAL A 190 25.60 -4.69 2.83
C VAL A 190 25.53 -6.22 2.79
N GLY A 191 24.41 -6.76 2.33
CA GLY A 191 24.13 -8.20 2.30
C GLY A 191 23.50 -8.78 3.57
N THR A 192 23.47 -8.05 4.70
CA THR A 192 22.76 -8.51 5.91
C THR A 192 21.28 -8.70 5.61
N THR A 193 20.75 -9.91 5.83
CA THR A 193 19.34 -10.24 5.65
C THR A 193 18.50 -9.76 6.83
N THR A 194 17.24 -9.41 6.55
CA THR A 194 16.30 -8.90 7.55
C THR A 194 15.02 -9.71 7.61
N THR A 195 14.43 -9.76 8.80
CA THR A 195 13.03 -10.14 9.01
C THR A 195 12.25 -8.95 9.54
N GLY A 196 10.97 -8.83 9.19
CA GLY A 196 10.14 -7.70 9.66
C GLY A 196 9.57 -7.92 11.06
N PHE A 197 8.66 -7.03 11.48
CA PHE A 197 8.05 -7.06 12.82
C PHE A 197 7.38 -8.40 13.16
N ASN A 198 6.91 -9.13 12.15
CA ASN A 198 6.26 -10.44 12.24
C ASN A 198 7.23 -11.63 12.10
N ARG A 199 8.55 -11.38 12.13
CA ARG A 199 9.62 -12.37 11.94
C ARG A 199 9.62 -13.08 10.58
N GLN A 200 8.88 -12.57 9.60
CA GLN A 200 8.91 -13.09 8.24
C GLN A 200 10.06 -12.49 7.43
N PRO A 201 10.65 -13.23 6.47
CA PRO A 201 11.69 -12.72 5.60
C PRO A 201 11.25 -11.41 4.92
N GLN A 202 12.08 -10.38 5.02
CA GLN A 202 11.74 -9.03 4.57
C GLN A 202 12.64 -8.56 3.44
N GLY A 203 13.95 -8.63 3.61
CA GLY A 203 14.87 -8.05 2.63
C GLY A 203 16.33 -8.24 3.00
N SER A 204 17.17 -7.41 2.40
CA SER A 204 18.58 -7.31 2.74
C SER A 204 19.11 -5.89 2.51
N PHE A 205 20.11 -5.51 3.30
CA PHE A 205 20.82 -4.24 3.15
C PHE A 205 21.50 -4.17 1.78
N GLN A 206 21.19 -3.12 1.01
CA GLN A 206 21.80 -2.82 -0.28
C GLN A 206 22.83 -1.70 -0.19
N GLY A 207 22.71 -0.85 0.85
CA GLY A 207 23.68 0.18 1.18
C GLY A 207 23.78 0.31 2.71
N SER A 208 24.99 0.51 3.20
CA SER A 208 25.27 0.83 4.60
C SER A 208 26.59 1.59 4.69
N SER A 209 26.60 2.69 5.45
CA SER A 209 27.78 3.49 5.75
C SER A 209 27.77 3.83 7.24
N PHE A 210 28.76 3.32 7.96
CA PHE A 210 29.05 3.58 9.37
C PHE A 210 30.43 3.01 9.75
N PRO A 211 31.31 3.76 10.46
CA PRO A 211 31.19 5.18 10.85
C PRO A 211 31.44 6.16 9.68
N GLY A 212 31.64 7.44 9.98
CA GLY A 212 31.71 8.56 9.02
C GLY A 212 30.34 9.21 8.84
N ASN A 213 29.40 8.41 8.34
CA ASN A 213 27.97 8.68 8.34
C ASN A 213 27.24 7.59 9.14
N ASP A 214 25.92 7.67 9.30
CA ASP A 214 25.14 6.57 9.89
C ASP A 214 23.83 6.34 9.14
N TYR A 215 23.93 5.85 7.90
CA TYR A 215 22.78 5.51 7.08
C TYR A 215 22.92 4.18 6.37
N GLY A 216 21.76 3.57 6.10
CA GLY A 216 21.63 2.42 5.24
C GLY A 216 20.26 2.36 4.60
N TRP A 217 20.10 1.44 3.65
CA TRP A 217 18.79 1.11 3.12
C TRP A 217 18.69 -0.37 2.80
N VAL A 218 17.48 -0.90 2.96
CA VAL A 218 17.14 -2.30 2.79
C VAL A 218 16.17 -2.40 1.62
N SER A 219 16.54 -3.16 0.59
CA SER A 219 15.58 -3.57 -0.43
C SER A 219 14.73 -4.71 0.12
N THR A 220 13.43 -4.68 -0.15
CA THR A 220 12.48 -5.66 0.37
C THR A 220 11.96 -6.58 -0.74
N ASN A 221 11.56 -7.79 -0.35
CA ASN A 221 10.90 -8.72 -1.25
C ASN A 221 9.44 -8.29 -1.47
N SER A 222 8.79 -8.92 -2.45
CA SER A 222 7.46 -8.52 -2.89
C SER A 222 6.39 -8.58 -1.79
N ASN A 223 6.56 -9.40 -0.74
CA ASN A 223 5.58 -9.56 0.35
C ASN A 223 5.43 -8.31 1.21
N TRP A 224 6.34 -7.35 1.08
CA TRP A 224 6.36 -6.13 1.86
C TRP A 224 6.09 -4.93 0.96
N THR A 225 5.03 -4.19 1.27
CA THR A 225 4.57 -3.04 0.50
C THR A 225 4.98 -1.76 1.21
N PRO A 226 5.83 -0.91 0.62
CA PRO A 226 6.13 0.41 1.15
C PRO A 226 4.85 1.22 1.32
N ARG A 227 4.65 1.79 2.52
CA ARG A 227 3.57 2.73 2.80
C ARG A 227 4.11 4.09 3.23
N PRO A 228 3.45 5.20 2.86
CA PRO A 228 3.87 6.55 3.22
C PRO A 228 3.48 6.91 4.65
N TRP A 229 3.81 6.02 5.59
CA TRP A 229 3.32 6.06 6.97
C TRP A 229 4.47 5.90 7.96
N VAL A 230 4.36 6.59 9.08
CA VAL A 230 5.10 6.33 10.31
C VAL A 230 4.11 5.88 11.38
N ASN A 231 4.40 4.78 12.06
CA ASN A 231 3.57 4.27 13.16
C ASN A 231 3.56 5.28 14.32
N ASN A 232 2.39 5.73 14.75
CA ASN A 232 2.29 6.73 15.83
C ASN A 232 2.28 6.10 17.24
N TYR A 233 2.34 4.76 17.33
CA TYR A 233 2.25 3.97 18.56
C TYR A 233 0.99 4.21 19.43
N SER A 234 -0.04 4.86 18.88
CA SER A 234 -1.37 5.05 19.48
C SER A 234 -2.48 4.36 18.69
N GLY A 235 -2.13 3.40 17.82
CA GLY A 235 -3.05 2.61 17.01
C GLY A 235 -3.29 3.17 15.60
N GLY A 236 -2.53 4.19 15.18
CA GLY A 236 -2.64 4.80 13.86
C GLY A 236 -1.29 5.08 13.18
N ASN A 237 -1.32 5.96 12.18
CA ASN A 237 -0.16 6.34 11.39
C ASN A 237 -0.09 7.88 11.26
N VAL A 238 1.12 8.43 11.19
CA VAL A 238 1.39 9.76 10.66
C VAL A 238 1.76 9.63 9.18
N ASN A 239 1.14 10.46 8.35
CA ASN A 239 1.40 10.48 6.91
C ASN A 239 2.73 11.17 6.60
N VAL A 240 3.47 10.61 5.64
CA VAL A 240 4.68 11.18 5.07
C VAL A 240 4.31 11.84 3.74
N ALA A 241 4.43 13.16 3.66
CA ALA A 241 4.13 13.93 2.45
C ALA A 241 5.39 14.41 1.71
N GLY A 242 6.54 14.42 2.37
CA GLY A 242 7.80 14.87 1.78
C GLY A 242 8.95 14.81 2.78
N SER A 243 10.05 15.50 2.47
CA SER A 243 11.25 15.57 3.31
C SER A 243 11.85 16.98 3.41
N THR A 244 10.98 17.99 3.44
CA THR A 244 11.39 19.38 3.70
C THR A 244 12.05 19.47 5.08
N GLU A 245 13.28 19.98 5.12
CA GLU A 245 14.10 19.99 6.32
C GLU A 245 13.63 21.07 7.31
N ALA A 246 13.37 20.68 8.55
CA ALA A 246 12.91 21.59 9.61
C ALA A 246 14.08 22.40 10.20
N ALA A 247 13.81 23.64 10.61
CA ALA A 247 14.81 24.53 11.20
C ALA A 247 15.23 24.12 12.63
N VAL A 248 16.37 24.64 13.12
CA VAL A 248 16.72 24.57 14.54
C VAL A 248 15.63 25.26 15.36
N GLY A 249 15.23 24.66 16.48
CA GLY A 249 14.09 25.07 17.31
C GLY A 249 12.76 24.45 16.91
N ALA A 250 12.65 23.83 15.73
CA ALA A 250 11.42 23.18 15.31
C ALA A 250 11.10 21.95 16.17
N SER A 251 9.80 21.69 16.35
CA SER A 251 9.32 20.45 16.95
C SER A 251 9.59 19.27 16.02
N VAL A 252 10.02 18.16 16.60
CA VAL A 252 10.27 16.92 15.87
C VAL A 252 9.87 15.73 16.72
N CYS A 253 9.28 14.71 16.09
CA CYS A 253 8.89 13.47 16.74
C CYS A 253 9.66 12.29 16.16
N ARG A 254 10.03 11.35 17.02
CA ARG A 254 10.67 10.08 16.71
C ARG A 254 9.69 8.94 16.89
N SER A 255 9.71 7.98 15.98
CA SER A 255 9.07 6.69 16.11
C SER A 255 10.08 5.54 16.10
N GLY A 256 9.92 4.57 17.00
CA GLY A 256 10.80 3.41 17.07
C GLY A 256 10.26 2.29 17.95
N SER A 257 10.73 1.09 17.68
CA SER A 257 10.18 -0.17 18.18
C SER A 257 10.40 -0.46 19.66
N THR A 258 11.28 0.29 20.32
CA THR A 258 11.54 0.12 21.75
C THR A 258 10.65 1.03 22.57
N THR A 259 10.72 2.33 22.30
CA THR A 259 10.10 3.34 23.16
C THR A 259 8.83 3.95 22.56
N GLY A 260 8.47 3.57 21.32
CA GLY A 260 7.25 4.01 20.67
C GLY A 260 7.39 5.40 20.06
N TRP A 261 6.52 6.34 20.43
CA TRP A 261 6.45 7.70 19.87
C TRP A 261 6.85 8.77 20.90
N HIS A 262 7.88 9.56 20.59
CA HIS A 262 8.37 10.63 21.47
C HIS A 262 8.68 11.90 20.69
N CYS A 263 8.43 13.07 21.27
CA CYS A 263 8.66 14.36 20.62
C CYS A 263 9.57 15.26 21.44
N GLY A 264 10.13 16.26 20.77
CA GLY A 264 11.11 17.19 21.32
C GLY A 264 11.43 18.28 20.31
N THR A 265 12.64 18.84 20.39
CA THR A 265 13.08 19.96 19.55
C THR A 265 14.42 19.69 18.90
N ILE A 266 14.60 20.21 17.69
CA ILE A 266 15.91 20.25 17.01
C ILE A 266 16.78 21.29 17.70
N GLN A 267 17.94 20.90 18.22
CA GLN A 267 18.85 21.79 18.95
C GLN A 267 19.98 22.32 18.09
N ALA A 268 20.55 21.47 17.24
CA ALA A 268 21.69 21.84 16.39
C ALA A 268 21.78 20.88 15.20
N LYS A 269 22.27 21.39 14.07
CA LYS A 269 22.57 20.62 12.86
C LYS A 269 24.08 20.48 12.68
N ASN A 270 24.48 19.64 11.73
CA ASN A 270 25.88 19.41 11.38
C ASN A 270 26.77 19.09 12.59
N GLN A 271 26.28 18.20 13.46
CA GLN A 271 26.96 17.77 14.67
C GLN A 271 27.91 16.62 14.37
N THR A 272 29.07 16.65 15.02
CA THR A 272 30.03 15.55 15.03
C THR A 272 29.92 14.80 16.36
N VAL A 273 29.76 13.48 16.30
CA VAL A 273 29.65 12.60 17.46
C VAL A 273 30.72 11.53 17.36
N ASN A 274 31.45 11.31 18.45
CA ASN A 274 32.49 10.28 18.54
C ASN A 274 31.90 9.05 19.22
N TYR A 275 31.42 8.08 18.42
CA TYR A 275 31.01 6.77 18.93
C TYR A 275 32.23 5.87 19.18
N ALA A 276 32.03 4.77 19.90
CA ALA A 276 33.10 3.81 20.18
C ALA A 276 33.62 3.15 18.88
N GLU A 277 32.75 3.01 17.89
CA GLU A 277 33.03 2.44 16.57
C GLU A 277 33.71 3.44 15.61
N GLY A 278 33.63 4.74 15.92
CA GLY A 278 34.24 5.82 15.14
C GLY A 278 33.43 7.11 15.13
N THR A 279 34.02 8.15 14.55
CA THR A 279 33.40 9.47 14.42
C THR A 279 32.35 9.48 13.32
N VAL A 280 31.18 10.08 13.60
CA VAL A 280 30.12 10.36 12.64
C VAL A 280 29.88 11.86 12.58
N THR A 281 29.79 12.42 11.37
CA THR A 281 29.59 13.86 11.12
C THR A 281 28.22 14.13 10.51
N GLY A 282 27.79 15.40 10.44
CA GLY A 282 26.55 15.78 9.75
C GLY A 282 25.25 15.49 10.51
N LEU A 283 25.33 14.99 11.74
CA LEU A 283 24.14 14.59 12.51
C LEU A 283 23.32 15.80 12.98
N THR A 284 22.04 15.59 13.24
CA THR A 284 21.17 16.58 13.88
C THR A 284 20.88 16.17 15.32
N ARG A 285 21.17 17.07 16.27
CA ARG A 285 20.95 16.88 17.70
C ARG A 285 19.53 17.28 18.09
N THR A 286 18.89 16.49 18.94
CA THR A 286 17.55 16.76 19.45
C THR A 286 17.41 16.47 20.95
N THR A 287 16.33 17.00 21.55
CA THR A 287 15.92 16.66 22.92
C THR A 287 15.08 15.38 23.03
N VAL A 288 14.80 14.70 21.91
CA VAL A 288 13.95 13.51 21.92
C VAL A 288 14.72 12.37 22.59
N CYS A 289 14.07 11.56 23.41
CA CYS A 289 14.70 10.37 24.00
C CYS A 289 14.67 9.18 23.01
N ALA A 290 15.61 8.25 23.17
CA ALA A 290 15.65 6.97 22.45
C ALA A 290 16.42 5.94 23.27
N GLU A 291 16.16 4.66 23.02
CA GLU A 291 16.81 3.52 23.69
C GLU A 291 17.24 2.43 22.67
N PRO A 292 18.09 1.47 23.06
CA PRO A 292 18.50 0.38 22.16
C PRO A 292 17.31 -0.29 21.46
N GLY A 293 17.37 -0.34 20.13
CA GLY A 293 16.30 -0.84 19.25
C GLY A 293 15.45 0.24 18.57
N ASP A 294 15.51 1.49 19.04
CA ASP A 294 14.94 2.64 18.31
C ASP A 294 15.82 3.11 17.15
N SER A 295 17.09 2.67 17.11
CA SER A 295 18.03 2.88 16.01
C SER A 295 17.40 2.63 14.65
N GLY A 296 17.65 3.54 13.70
CA GLY A 296 17.04 3.55 12.38
C GLY A 296 15.64 4.16 12.32
N GLY A 297 14.95 4.30 13.45
CA GLY A 297 13.57 4.79 13.53
C GLY A 297 13.39 6.22 13.04
N SER A 298 12.22 6.52 12.49
CA SER A 298 11.87 7.77 11.83
C SER A 298 11.93 8.98 12.76
N TYR A 299 12.51 10.09 12.30
CA TYR A 299 12.25 11.44 12.80
C TYR A 299 11.39 12.20 11.79
N ILE A 300 10.27 12.77 12.23
CA ILE A 300 9.29 13.48 11.40
C ILE A 300 8.83 14.77 12.08
N SER A 301 8.65 15.83 11.29
CA SER A 301 8.10 17.12 11.73
C SER A 301 6.88 17.44 10.88
N GLY A 302 5.69 17.50 11.51
CA GLY A 302 4.43 17.51 10.76
C GLY A 302 4.30 16.25 9.89
N SER A 303 4.27 16.42 8.58
CA SER A 303 4.27 15.35 7.57
C SER A 303 5.61 15.21 6.81
N GLN A 304 6.67 15.90 7.26
CA GLN A 304 7.96 15.97 6.58
C GLN A 304 9.00 15.08 7.26
N ALA A 305 9.53 14.10 6.52
CA ALA A 305 10.60 13.23 6.97
C ALA A 305 11.89 14.05 7.24
N GLN A 306 12.47 13.87 8.42
CA GLN A 306 13.66 14.60 8.86
C GLN A 306 14.91 13.70 8.86
N GLY A 307 14.80 12.47 9.36
CA GLY A 307 15.96 11.59 9.46
C GLY A 307 15.70 10.25 10.12
N VAL A 308 16.76 9.48 10.32
CA VAL A 308 16.73 8.19 11.01
C VAL A 308 17.58 8.24 12.28
N THR A 309 17.11 7.59 13.34
CA THR A 309 17.79 7.58 14.65
C THR A 309 19.18 6.96 14.53
N SER A 310 20.24 7.71 14.82
CA SER A 310 21.63 7.24 14.80
C SER A 310 22.05 6.74 16.19
N GLY A 311 21.93 7.58 17.20
CA GLY A 311 22.28 7.21 18.57
C GLY A 311 22.01 8.33 19.55
N GLY A 312 22.46 8.17 20.79
CA GLY A 312 22.22 9.17 21.83
C GLY A 312 22.78 8.78 23.19
N SER A 313 22.41 9.56 24.20
CA SER A 313 22.73 9.33 25.60
C SER A 313 21.49 9.57 26.46
N GLY A 314 21.44 8.95 27.65
CA GLY A 314 20.27 8.97 28.53
C GLY A 314 19.26 7.87 28.19
N ASN A 315 17.99 8.09 28.53
CA ASN A 315 16.88 7.15 28.28
C ASN A 315 15.52 7.89 28.29
N CYS A 316 14.43 7.18 28.04
CA CYS A 316 13.10 7.79 28.01
C CYS A 316 12.44 8.00 29.38
N SER A 317 13.11 7.61 30.48
CA SER A 317 12.65 7.85 31.86
C SER A 317 13.28 9.10 32.49
N SER A 318 14.57 9.34 32.27
CA SER A 318 15.32 10.49 32.83
C SER A 318 15.62 11.58 31.81
N GLY A 319 15.22 11.39 30.55
CA GLY A 319 15.60 12.25 29.43
C GLY A 319 16.98 11.91 28.87
N GLY A 320 17.32 12.58 27.78
CA GLY A 320 18.53 12.29 27.02
C GLY A 320 18.78 13.28 25.89
N THR A 321 19.89 13.08 25.19
CA THR A 321 20.19 13.75 23.92
C THR A 321 20.32 12.69 22.86
N THR A 322 19.63 12.87 21.73
CA THR A 322 19.70 11.95 20.61
C THR A 322 20.08 12.66 19.34
N PHE A 323 20.61 11.89 18.41
CA PHE A 323 21.11 12.33 17.13
C PHE A 323 20.43 11.54 16.02
N PHE A 324 20.03 12.22 14.96
CA PHE A 324 19.53 11.57 13.75
C PHE A 324 20.39 11.92 12.54
N GLN A 325 20.51 10.97 11.63
CA GLN A 325 21.09 11.15 10.31
C GLN A 325 20.04 11.75 9.37
N PRO A 326 20.27 12.91 8.75
CA PRO A 326 19.29 13.56 7.87
C PRO A 326 18.84 12.67 6.71
N VAL A 327 17.53 12.61 6.44
CA VAL A 327 16.97 11.68 5.44
C VAL A 327 17.40 12.05 4.01
N ASN A 328 17.48 13.35 3.70
CA ASN A 328 17.81 13.83 2.35
C ASN A 328 19.21 13.39 1.90
N GLU A 329 20.16 13.29 2.83
CA GLU A 329 21.50 12.75 2.54
C GLU A 329 21.42 11.28 2.11
N ILE A 330 20.64 10.46 2.82
CA ILE A 330 20.44 9.04 2.51
C ILE A 330 19.79 8.86 1.14
N LEU A 331 18.75 9.67 0.87
CA LEU A 331 18.02 9.64 -0.39
C LEU A 331 18.95 9.97 -1.56
N SER A 332 19.73 11.03 -1.44
CA SER A 332 20.72 11.44 -2.44
C SER A 332 21.81 10.39 -2.63
N ALA A 333 22.41 9.89 -1.54
CA ALA A 333 23.55 8.98 -1.58
C ALA A 333 23.24 7.65 -2.30
N TYR A 334 21.99 7.18 -2.23
CA TYR A 334 21.57 5.91 -2.83
C TYR A 334 20.61 6.06 -4.02
N GLY A 335 20.25 7.27 -4.41
CA GLY A 335 19.28 7.55 -5.47
C GLY A 335 17.89 6.96 -5.15
N LEU A 336 17.40 7.24 -3.95
CA LEU A 336 16.13 6.72 -3.42
C LEU A 336 15.03 7.78 -3.52
N THR A 337 13.82 7.33 -3.82
CA THR A 337 12.62 8.15 -3.80
C THR A 337 11.81 7.81 -2.55
N LEU A 338 11.50 8.81 -1.73
CA LEU A 338 10.65 8.67 -0.56
C LEU A 338 9.23 8.24 -0.97
N THR A 339 8.65 7.27 -0.27
CA THR A 339 7.24 6.92 -0.47
C THR A 339 6.37 7.94 0.27
N THR A 340 5.62 8.76 -0.46
CA THR A 340 4.77 9.82 0.09
C THR A 340 3.28 9.56 -0.17
N THR A 341 2.40 10.23 0.58
CA THR A 341 0.94 10.08 0.47
C THR A 341 0.38 10.44 -0.89
N ASP A 342 1.11 11.27 -1.63
CA ASP A 342 0.73 11.76 -2.95
C ASP A 342 1.35 10.91 -4.09
N GLY A 343 2.04 9.82 -3.73
CA GLY A 343 2.88 9.05 -4.67
C GLY A 343 4.16 9.82 -5.02
N PRO A 344 5.13 9.20 -5.71
CA PRO A 344 6.15 10.00 -6.38
C PRO A 344 5.43 11.03 -7.27
N PRO A 345 5.87 12.30 -7.34
CA PRO A 345 5.36 13.21 -8.34
C PRO A 345 5.46 12.48 -9.68
N PRO A 346 4.36 12.35 -10.45
CA PRO A 346 4.47 11.78 -11.77
C PRO A 346 5.50 12.61 -12.54
N PRO A 347 6.30 12.00 -13.44
CA PRO A 347 7.09 12.77 -14.38
C PRO A 347 6.10 13.52 -15.29
N GLY A 348 5.81 14.75 -14.91
CA GLY A 348 4.91 15.67 -15.59
C GLY A 348 3.41 15.48 -15.33
N CYS A 349 2.68 16.54 -15.67
CA CYS A 349 1.23 16.63 -15.56
C CYS A 349 0.42 15.89 -16.65
N ALA A 350 1.04 14.93 -17.32
CA ALA A 350 0.45 14.20 -18.43
C ALA A 350 -0.61 13.20 -17.94
N GLY A 351 -1.82 13.25 -18.51
CA GLY A 351 -2.91 12.31 -18.22
C GLY A 351 -4.04 12.85 -17.34
N ARG A 352 -3.96 14.12 -16.90
CA ARG A 352 -5.10 14.84 -16.31
C ARG A 352 -6.13 15.19 -17.39
N GLU A 353 -7.40 15.30 -17.01
CA GLU A 353 -8.51 15.61 -17.92
C GLU A 353 -8.26 16.90 -18.70
N GLN A 354 -7.74 17.93 -18.02
CA GLN A 354 -7.30 19.18 -18.61
C GLN A 354 -5.79 19.33 -18.43
N THR A 355 -5.13 19.80 -19.49
CA THR A 355 -3.72 20.21 -19.44
C THR A 355 -3.58 21.61 -20.04
N ARG A 356 -2.79 22.46 -19.39
CA ARG A 356 -2.47 23.82 -19.82
C ARG A 356 -0.97 24.05 -19.67
N THR A 357 -0.38 24.76 -20.61
CA THR A 357 1.02 25.20 -20.51
C THR A 357 1.06 26.71 -20.32
N GLY A 358 2.07 27.19 -19.61
CA GLY A 358 2.27 28.61 -19.37
C GLY A 358 3.74 28.95 -19.21
N ASN A 359 4.04 30.23 -19.12
CA ASN A 359 5.37 30.74 -18.82
C ASN A 359 5.22 31.86 -17.79
N LEU A 360 6.03 31.82 -16.74
CA LEU A 360 6.01 32.82 -15.67
C LEU A 360 7.41 33.38 -15.46
N THR A 361 7.49 34.69 -15.23
CA THR A 361 8.68 35.30 -14.61
C THR A 361 8.52 35.35 -13.09
N SER A 362 9.64 35.49 -12.40
CA SER A 362 9.68 35.50 -10.93
C SER A 362 8.69 36.51 -10.36
N ASN A 363 7.98 36.09 -9.32
CA ASN A 363 6.91 36.79 -8.62
C ASN A 363 5.62 37.05 -9.42
N GLN A 364 5.45 36.43 -10.59
CA GLN A 364 4.20 36.54 -11.37
C GLN A 364 3.17 35.48 -10.96
N ASN A 365 1.93 35.70 -11.41
CA ASN A 365 0.82 34.76 -11.25
C ASN A 365 0.14 34.52 -12.60
N LEU A 366 -0.27 33.29 -12.87
CA LEU A 366 -1.16 32.95 -13.97
C LEU A 366 -2.41 32.22 -13.43
N TYR A 367 -3.57 32.52 -14.02
CA TYR A 367 -4.86 32.05 -13.52
C TYR A 367 -5.62 31.28 -14.58
N TYR A 368 -6.23 30.16 -14.19
CA TYR A 368 -7.09 29.33 -15.04
C TYR A 368 -8.43 29.11 -14.34
N THR A 369 -9.49 29.71 -14.86
CA THR A 369 -10.83 29.69 -14.25
C THR A 369 -11.73 28.64 -14.91
N PHE A 370 -12.55 27.97 -14.12
CA PHE A 370 -13.52 26.96 -14.58
C PHE A 370 -14.72 26.87 -13.61
N THR A 371 -15.82 26.27 -14.07
CA THR A 371 -16.97 25.92 -13.24
C THR A 371 -16.96 24.42 -13.01
N ALA A 372 -17.25 23.97 -11.79
CA ALA A 372 -17.21 22.56 -11.42
C ALA A 372 -18.48 22.15 -10.66
N ALA A 373 -18.84 20.88 -10.75
CA ALA A 373 -19.81 20.27 -9.85
C ALA A 373 -19.19 20.01 -8.46
N ALA A 374 -19.95 19.42 -7.55
CA ALA A 374 -19.40 18.98 -6.27
C ALA A 374 -18.58 17.70 -6.47
N GLY A 375 -17.33 17.67 -6.04
CA GLY A 375 -16.46 16.52 -6.18
C GLY A 375 -14.98 16.83 -5.97
N ALA A 376 -14.12 15.89 -6.38
CA ALA A 376 -12.69 15.98 -6.17
C ALA A 376 -12.02 16.83 -7.26
N HIS A 377 -11.38 17.92 -6.84
CA HIS A 377 -10.47 18.71 -7.65
C HIS A 377 -9.05 18.17 -7.44
N VAL A 378 -8.45 17.64 -8.50
CA VAL A 378 -7.07 17.16 -8.46
C VAL A 378 -6.26 17.96 -9.46
N GLY A 379 -5.22 18.63 -8.99
CA GLY A 379 -4.32 19.44 -9.80
C GLY A 379 -2.87 19.02 -9.59
N CYS A 380 -2.04 19.18 -10.61
CA CYS A 380 -0.59 19.11 -10.54
C CYS A 380 0.02 20.29 -11.28
N LEU A 381 1.21 20.67 -10.86
CA LEU A 381 2.09 21.59 -11.54
C LEU A 381 3.41 20.89 -11.80
N ASP A 382 3.96 21.12 -12.98
CA ASP A 382 5.25 20.62 -13.42
C ASP A 382 6.03 21.81 -13.98
N GLY A 383 7.13 22.17 -13.31
CA GLY A 383 7.91 23.36 -13.61
C GLY A 383 9.39 23.04 -13.92
N PRO A 384 10.19 24.04 -14.31
CA PRO A 384 11.61 23.83 -14.59
C PRO A 384 12.41 23.55 -13.31
N ASP A 385 13.37 22.63 -13.36
CA ASP A 385 14.27 22.37 -12.23
C ASP A 385 14.93 23.66 -11.70
N GLY A 386 14.98 23.79 -10.37
CA GLY A 386 15.64 24.91 -9.69
C GLY A 386 14.82 26.20 -9.59
N VAL A 387 13.51 26.16 -9.88
CA VAL A 387 12.56 27.23 -9.54
C VAL A 387 11.65 26.79 -8.38
N ASP A 388 10.98 27.77 -7.77
CA ASP A 388 9.99 27.59 -6.71
C ASP A 388 8.64 28.12 -7.24
N PHE A 389 7.79 27.20 -7.67
CA PHE A 389 6.49 27.52 -8.25
C PHE A 389 5.41 26.93 -7.35
N ASP A 390 4.48 27.76 -6.91
CA ASP A 390 3.35 27.35 -6.07
C ASP A 390 2.09 27.11 -6.90
N LEU A 391 1.25 26.20 -6.43
CA LEU A 391 -0.09 25.95 -6.95
C LEU A 391 -1.17 26.22 -5.90
N TYR A 392 -2.13 27.08 -6.23
CA TYR A 392 -3.28 27.37 -5.39
C TYR A 392 -4.58 27.04 -6.13
N LEU A 393 -5.48 26.30 -5.50
CA LEU A 393 -6.88 26.20 -5.90
C LEU A 393 -7.69 27.24 -5.15
N GLN A 394 -8.41 28.09 -5.87
CA GLN A 394 -9.24 29.14 -5.29
C GLN A 394 -10.70 28.96 -5.72
N ARG A 395 -11.62 29.28 -4.82
CA ARG A 395 -13.07 29.24 -5.05
C ARG A 395 -13.64 30.66 -4.99
N GLN A 396 -14.59 30.95 -5.86
CA GLN A 396 -15.32 32.22 -5.84
C GLN A 396 -16.53 32.13 -4.90
N ASN A 397 -16.69 33.10 -4.01
CA ASN A 397 -17.89 33.23 -3.19
C ASN A 397 -19.02 33.97 -3.96
N SER A 398 -20.19 34.10 -3.35
CA SER A 398 -21.35 34.79 -3.94
C SER A 398 -21.14 36.29 -4.20
N SER A 399 -20.16 36.92 -3.54
CA SER A 399 -19.78 38.32 -3.77
C SER A 399 -18.71 38.49 -4.85
N GLY A 400 -18.31 37.41 -5.53
CA GLY A 400 -17.27 37.43 -6.58
C GLY A 400 -15.83 37.35 -6.07
N THR A 401 -15.62 37.25 -4.75
CA THR A 401 -14.28 37.21 -4.12
C THR A 401 -13.68 35.81 -4.20
N TRP A 402 -12.41 35.73 -4.58
CA TRP A 402 -11.66 34.48 -4.66
C TRP A 402 -10.94 34.18 -3.34
N THR A 403 -11.15 33.00 -2.80
CA THR A 403 -10.46 32.49 -1.59
C THR A 403 -9.72 31.21 -1.91
N THR A 404 -8.46 31.09 -1.48
CA THR A 404 -7.72 29.83 -1.57
C THR A 404 -8.39 28.77 -0.70
N VAL A 405 -8.76 27.66 -1.31
CA VAL A 405 -9.39 26.51 -0.64
C VAL A 405 -8.46 25.32 -0.52
N ALA A 406 -7.41 25.25 -1.34
CA ALA A 406 -6.29 24.34 -1.21
C ALA A 406 -5.05 24.93 -1.88
N SER A 407 -3.87 24.52 -1.43
CA SER A 407 -2.61 24.94 -2.04
C SER A 407 -1.51 23.92 -1.78
N SER A 408 -0.52 23.92 -2.65
CA SER A 408 0.75 23.25 -2.50
C SER A 408 1.83 24.26 -2.88
N THR A 409 2.75 24.49 -1.94
CA THR A 409 3.72 25.59 -1.97
C THR A 409 5.08 25.05 -1.52
N SER A 410 5.48 23.91 -2.08
CA SER A 410 6.77 23.33 -1.78
C SER A 410 7.86 24.21 -2.40
N PRO A 411 9.11 24.20 -1.89
CA PRO A 411 10.19 24.99 -2.47
C PRO A 411 10.67 24.51 -3.85
N GLY A 412 9.91 23.63 -4.51
CA GLY A 412 10.25 23.00 -5.78
C GLY A 412 9.38 23.52 -6.92
N PRO A 413 9.64 23.05 -8.15
CA PRO A 413 8.88 23.47 -9.31
C PRO A 413 7.56 22.71 -9.49
N ASP A 414 7.43 21.57 -8.79
CA ASP A 414 6.35 20.61 -8.99
C ASP A 414 5.43 20.60 -7.78
N GLU A 415 4.14 20.78 -8.02
CA GLU A 415 3.13 20.89 -6.97
C GLU A 415 1.97 19.95 -7.22
N SER A 416 1.28 19.54 -6.15
CA SER A 416 0.06 18.75 -6.29
C SER A 416 -1.01 19.16 -5.30
N VAL A 417 -2.23 19.31 -5.78
CA VAL A 417 -3.38 19.72 -4.96
C VAL A 417 -4.48 18.68 -5.12
N ASN A 418 -5.04 18.24 -3.99
CA ASN A 418 -6.23 17.39 -3.97
C ASN A 418 -7.24 17.96 -2.97
N TYR A 419 -8.43 18.32 -3.44
CA TYR A 419 -9.45 19.01 -2.65
C TYR A 419 -10.85 18.56 -3.02
N ASN A 420 -11.68 18.18 -2.04
CA ASN A 420 -13.11 17.92 -2.28
C ASN A 420 -13.91 19.21 -2.13
N GLY A 421 -14.44 19.71 -3.24
CA GLY A 421 -15.17 20.97 -3.34
C GLY A 421 -16.68 20.79 -3.51
N THR A 422 -17.40 21.89 -3.32
CA THR A 422 -18.84 21.99 -3.63
C THR A 422 -19.02 22.68 -4.97
N ALA A 423 -20.15 22.48 -5.64
CA ALA A 423 -20.39 23.11 -6.94
C ALA A 423 -20.17 24.64 -6.90
N GLY A 424 -19.57 25.18 -7.95
CA GLY A 424 -19.28 26.62 -8.04
C GLY A 424 -18.15 26.95 -9.02
N ASN A 425 -17.70 28.21 -8.97
CA ASN A 425 -16.59 28.69 -9.79
C ASN A 425 -15.27 28.52 -9.04
N TYR A 426 -14.30 27.94 -9.73
CA TYR A 426 -12.96 27.66 -9.25
C TYR A 426 -11.92 28.28 -10.17
N ARG A 427 -10.72 28.52 -9.65
CA ARG A 427 -9.55 28.80 -10.46
C ARG A 427 -8.30 28.20 -9.85
N TYR A 428 -7.41 27.71 -10.71
CA TYR A 428 -6.03 27.48 -10.33
C TYR A 428 -5.24 28.78 -10.49
N ARG A 429 -4.40 29.10 -9.51
CA ARG A 429 -3.39 30.14 -9.56
C ARG A 429 -2.03 29.47 -9.45
N VAL A 430 -1.24 29.60 -10.51
CA VAL A 430 0.18 29.23 -10.50
C VAL A 430 0.97 30.49 -10.17
N HIS A 431 1.83 30.42 -9.18
CA HIS A 431 2.65 31.55 -8.75
C HIS A 431 4.13 31.18 -8.79
N ALA A 432 4.93 31.96 -9.50
CA ALA A 432 6.37 31.78 -9.49
C ALA A 432 6.95 32.48 -8.25
N TYR A 433 7.07 31.77 -7.13
CA TYR A 433 7.60 32.36 -5.90
C TYR A 433 9.07 32.75 -6.07
N SER A 434 9.87 31.90 -6.73
CA SER A 434 11.22 32.24 -7.17
C SER A 434 11.60 31.51 -8.47
N GLY A 435 12.48 32.10 -9.27
CA GLY A 435 12.85 31.56 -10.59
C GLY A 435 11.87 31.93 -11.70
N SER A 436 12.12 31.47 -12.92
CA SER A 436 11.31 31.78 -14.10
C SER A 436 11.38 30.65 -15.11
N GLY A 437 10.29 30.41 -15.83
CA GLY A 437 10.29 29.41 -16.88
C GLY A 437 8.91 28.87 -17.24
N ALA A 438 8.92 27.96 -18.20
CA ALA A 438 7.73 27.31 -18.72
C ALA A 438 7.27 26.21 -17.76
N PHE A 439 5.96 26.08 -17.59
CA PHE A 439 5.35 25.06 -16.75
C PHE A 439 4.18 24.38 -17.47
N THR A 440 3.81 23.20 -16.95
CA THR A 440 2.60 22.47 -17.30
C THR A 440 1.71 22.35 -16.08
N LEU A 441 0.45 22.78 -16.18
CA LEU A 441 -0.59 22.57 -15.19
C LEU A 441 -1.56 21.50 -15.71
N GLY A 442 -1.72 20.41 -14.97
CA GLY A 442 -2.73 19.39 -15.24
C GLY A 442 -3.80 19.39 -14.15
N PHE A 443 -5.08 19.27 -14.51
CA PHE A 443 -6.15 19.16 -13.52
C PHE A 443 -7.38 18.41 -14.01
N ASP A 444 -8.12 17.83 -13.06
CA ASP A 444 -9.41 17.16 -13.27
C ASP A 444 -10.54 18.07 -12.79
N VAL A 445 -11.62 18.19 -13.56
CA VAL A 445 -12.80 19.00 -13.22
C VAL A 445 -13.94 18.07 -12.80
N PRO A 446 -14.36 18.09 -11.53
CA PRO A 446 -15.44 17.24 -11.05
C PRO A 446 -16.84 17.64 -11.55
#